data_AF-A0A0F3IST2-F1
#
_entry.id   AF-A0A0F3IST2-F1
#
_cell.length_a   1.000
_cell.length_b   1.000
_cell.length_c   1.000
_cell.angle_alpha   90.00
_cell.angle_beta   90.00
_cell.angle_gamma   90.00
#
_symmetry.space_group_name_H-M   'P 1'
#
loop_
_entity.id
_entity.type
_entity.pdbx_description
1 polymer ?
#
loop_
_entity_poly.entity_id
_entity_poly.type
_entity_poly.pdbx_seq_one_letter_code
_entity_poly.pdbx_strand_id
1 'polypeptide(L)' 'MKIITLVAGIALLGLAACGNNPTDRALSGAGIGAATGAVGGAILGSPVTGAVVGGAVGAGVGGLTKEKDLDLGKPIWK' A
#
# COMPACT_ATOMS: atom_id res chain seq x y z
N MET A 1 -21.94 -1.80 8.45
CA MET A 1 -21.46 -0.69 9.30
C MET A 1 -20.03 -0.92 9.80
N LYS A 2 -19.72 -2.02 10.50
CA LYS A 2 -18.35 -2.34 10.98
C LYS A 2 -17.26 -2.40 9.90
N ILE A 3 -17.59 -2.90 8.71
CA ILE A 3 -16.65 -3.01 7.57
C ILE A 3 -16.27 -1.62 7.04
N ILE A 4 -17.21 -0.68 7.00
CA ILE A 4 -16.99 0.68 6.47
C ILE A 4 -16.06 1.46 7.41
N THR A 5 -16.24 1.33 8.73
CA THR A 5 -15.32 1.91 9.72
C THR A 5 -13.92 1.30 9.67
N LEU A 6 -13.80 0.01 9.33
CA LEU A 6 -12.52 -0.67 9.16
C LEU A 6 -11.77 -0.17 7.90
N VAL A 7 -12.49 -0.07 6.78
CA VAL A 7 -11.94 0.45 5.51
C VAL A 7 -11.53 1.92 5.66
N ALA A 8 -12.35 2.73 6.33
CA ALA A 8 -12.02 4.13 6.61
C ALA A 8 -10.79 4.26 7.54
N GLY A 9 -10.67 3.40 8.55
CA GLY A 9 -9.49 3.36 9.42
C GLY A 9 -8.21 2.97 8.68
N ILE A 10 -8.27 1.96 7.79
CA ILE A 10 -7.15 1.54 6.95
C ILE A 10 -6.75 2.64 5.96
N ALA A 11 -7.73 3.34 5.38
CA ALA A 11 -7.46 4.48 4.52
C ALA A 11 -6.70 5.59 5.29
N LEU A 12 -7.16 5.95 6.49
CA LEU A 12 -6.50 6.96 7.33
C LEU A 12 -5.08 6.55 7.76
N LEU A 13 -4.85 5.25 8.03
CA LEU A 13 -3.52 4.71 8.32
C LEU A 13 -2.61 4.70 7.09
N GLY A 14 -3.16 4.43 5.90
CA GLY A 14 -2.43 4.51 4.63
C GLY A 14 -1.96 5.92 4.28
N LEU A 15 -2.74 6.94 4.67
CA LEU A 15 -2.40 8.35 4.51
C LEU A 15 -1.25 8.76 5.44
N ALA A 16 -1.22 8.24 6.67
CA ALA A 16 -0.12 8.44 7.62
C ALA A 16 1.14 7.62 7.28
N ALA A 17 0.98 6.48 6.61
CA ALA A 17 2.06 5.60 6.16
C ALA A 17 2.69 6.04 4.83
N CYS A 18 2.20 7.13 4.20
CA CYS A 18 2.93 7.88 3.18
C CYS A 18 4.08 8.67 3.82
N GLY A 19 4.89 7.99 4.64
CA GLY A 19 5.97 8.59 5.40
C GLY A 19 6.95 9.31 4.47
N ASN A 20 7.56 10.38 4.98
CA ASN A 20 8.59 11.15 4.27
C ASN A 20 9.82 10.27 3.92
N ASN A 21 9.96 9.10 4.57
CA ASN A 21 11.09 8.22 4.40
C ASN A 21 10.81 7.10 3.37
N PRO A 22 11.80 6.74 2.53
CA PRO A 22 11.66 5.65 1.57
C PRO A 22 11.32 4.30 2.20
N THR A 23 11.82 4.03 3.41
CA THR A 23 11.58 2.78 4.12
C THR A 23 10.11 2.60 4.51
N ASP A 24 9.46 3.65 5.02
CA ASP A 24 8.05 3.58 5.41
C ASP A 24 7.16 3.34 4.18
N ARG A 25 7.50 3.97 3.05
CA ARG A 25 6.82 3.78 1.75
C ARG A 25 7.03 2.38 1.20
N ALA A 26 8.25 1.85 1.28
CA ALA A 26 8.56 0.48 0.89
C ALA A 26 7.79 -0.52 1.74
N LEU A 27 7.76 -0.33 3.06
CA LEU A 27 7.11 -1.27 3.98
C LEU A 27 5.58 -1.24 3.81
N SER A 28 5.01 -0.05 3.67
CA SER A 28 3.57 0.13 3.40
C SER A 28 3.18 -0.44 2.03
N GLY A 29 3.97 -0.15 0.99
CA GLY A 29 3.82 -0.72 -0.34
C GLY A 29 3.91 -2.25 -0.34
N ALA A 30 4.83 -2.83 0.43
CA ALA A 30 4.92 -4.27 0.62
C ALA A 30 3.66 -4.85 1.28
N GLY A 31 3.16 -4.22 2.35
CA GLY A 31 1.97 -4.69 3.05
C GLY A 31 0.73 -4.70 2.16
N ILE A 32 0.49 -3.59 1.45
CA ILE A 32 -0.67 -3.44 0.56
C ILE A 32 -0.53 -4.35 -0.67
N GLY A 33 0.66 -4.39 -1.26
CA GLY A 33 0.97 -5.26 -2.39
C GLY A 33 0.85 -6.74 -2.03
N ALA A 34 1.29 -7.14 -0.83
CA ALA A 34 1.15 -8.52 -0.36
C ALA A 34 -0.30 -8.89 -0.07
N ALA A 35 -1.07 -7.99 0.55
CA ALA A 35 -2.49 -8.24 0.81
C ALA A 35 -3.29 -8.38 -0.50
N THR A 36 -3.09 -7.45 -1.44
CA THR A 36 -3.76 -7.47 -2.75
C THR A 36 -3.29 -8.65 -3.58
N GLY A 37 -1.99 -8.92 -3.57
CA GLY A 37 -1.37 -10.06 -4.24
C GLY A 37 -1.81 -11.39 -3.66
N ALA A 38 -2.03 -11.50 -2.35
CA ALA A 38 -2.57 -12.71 -1.73
C ALA A 38 -4.00 -12.98 -2.22
N VAL A 39 -4.85 -11.96 -2.28
CA VAL A 39 -6.23 -12.07 -2.78
C VAL A 39 -6.24 -12.44 -4.26
N GLY A 40 -5.44 -11.74 -5.10
CA GLY A 40 -5.32 -12.06 -6.52
C GLY A 40 -4.72 -13.44 -6.76
N GLY A 41 -3.69 -13.81 -6.01
CA GLY A 41 -3.06 -15.13 -6.04
C GLY A 41 -4.00 -16.23 -5.58
N ALA A 42 -4.86 -15.98 -4.59
CA ALA A 42 -5.88 -16.93 -4.14
C ALA A 42 -6.88 -17.27 -5.26
N ILE A 43 -7.29 -16.27 -6.05
CA ILE A 43 -8.15 -16.47 -7.22
C ILE A 43 -7.47 -17.36 -8.28
N LEU A 44 -6.15 -17.21 -8.42
CA LEU A 44 -5.32 -17.97 -9.38
C LEU A 44 -4.80 -19.30 -8.81
N GLY A 45 -5.17 -19.67 -7.58
CA GLY A 45 -4.77 -20.92 -6.92
C GLY A 45 -3.40 -20.91 -6.25
N SER A 46 -2.69 -19.77 -6.23
CA SER A 46 -1.42 -19.61 -5.50
C SER A 46 -1.38 -18.30 -4.67
N PRO A 47 -2.03 -18.29 -3.49
CA PRO A 47 -2.10 -17.10 -2.64
C PRO A 47 -0.73 -16.67 -2.10
N VAL A 48 0.13 -17.64 -1.74
CA VAL A 48 1.47 -17.33 -1.20
C VAL A 48 2.35 -16.71 -2.27
N THR A 49 2.36 -17.26 -3.49
CA THR A 49 3.13 -16.67 -4.59
C THR A 49 2.61 -15.26 -4.92
N GLY A 50 1.28 -15.08 -4.98
CA GLY A 50 0.70 -13.76 -5.20
C GLY A 50 1.07 -12.76 -4.11
N ALA A 51 1.06 -13.17 -2.83
CA ALA A 51 1.45 -12.34 -1.70
C ALA A 51 2.94 -11.93 -1.76
N VAL A 52 3.81 -12.88 -2.06
CA VAL A 52 5.26 -12.64 -2.15
C VAL A 52 5.58 -11.72 -3.33
N VAL A 53 5.01 -11.98 -4.50
CA VAL A 53 5.22 -11.16 -5.69
C VAL A 53 4.63 -9.76 -5.49
N GLY A 54 3.39 -9.68 -5.02
CA GLY A 54 2.74 -8.40 -4.76
C GLY A 54 3.45 -7.58 -3.69
N GLY A 55 3.95 -8.22 -2.64
CA GLY A 55 4.73 -7.56 -1.59
C GLY A 55 6.09 -7.09 -2.08
N ALA A 56 6.80 -7.90 -2.86
CA ALA A 56 8.10 -7.53 -3.43
C ALA A 56 7.97 -6.36 -4.42
N VAL A 57 6.99 -6.42 -5.32
CA VAL A 57 6.71 -5.33 -6.28
C VAL A 57 6.27 -4.07 -5.54
N GLY A 58 5.38 -4.19 -4.55
CA GLY A 58 4.91 -3.07 -3.75
C GLY A 58 6.01 -2.40 -2.93
N ALA A 59 6.93 -3.17 -2.35
CA ALA A 59 8.12 -2.63 -1.68
C ALA A 59 9.10 -1.99 -2.65
N GLY A 60 9.34 -2.61 -3.81
CA GLY A 60 10.20 -2.05 -4.84
C GLY A 60 9.69 -0.71 -5.34
N VAL A 61 8.42 -0.62 -5.70
CA VAL A 61 7.79 0.63 -6.14
C VAL A 61 7.80 1.66 -5.01
N GLY A 62 7.42 1.29 -3.78
CA GLY A 62 7.38 2.20 -2.63
C GLY A 62 8.76 2.72 -2.22
N GLY A 63 9.81 1.89 -2.30
CA GLY A 63 11.18 2.26 -1.93
C GLY A 63 11.95 2.99 -3.03
N LEU A 64 11.63 2.74 -4.31
CA LEU A 64 12.26 3.41 -5.44
C LEU A 64 11.59 4.77 -5.76
N THR A 65 10.33 4.96 -5.39
CA THR A 65 9.59 6.22 -5.63
C THR A 65 9.96 7.27 -4.59
N LYS A 66 10.30 8.49 -5.03
CA LYS A 66 10.67 9.59 -4.13
C LYS A 66 9.44 10.41 -3.77
N GLU A 67 9.50 11.09 -2.63
CA GLU A 67 8.41 11.94 -2.14
C GLU A 67 7.97 13.03 -3.09
N LYS A 68 8.93 13.71 -3.69
CA LYS A 68 8.71 14.72 -4.71
C LYS A 68 8.01 14.21 -5.98
N ASP A 69 8.00 12.90 -6.23
CA ASP A 69 7.32 12.32 -7.38
C ASP A 69 5.80 12.16 -7.11
N LEU A 70 5.38 12.23 -5.83
CA LEU A 70 4.00 12.04 -5.36
C LEU A 70 3.56 13.19 -4.44
N ASP A 71 3.94 14.43 -4.76
CA ASP A 71 3.41 15.62 -4.09
C ASP A 71 2.23 16.18 -4.89
N LEU A 72 1.01 15.94 -4.41
CA LEU A 72 -0.24 16.40 -5.05
C LEU A 72 -0.57 17.86 -4.72
N GLY A 73 0.34 18.59 -4.06
CA GLY A 73 0.15 19.98 -3.69
C GLY A 73 -0.86 20.17 -2.55
N LYS A 74 -1.25 21.42 -2.30
CA LYS A 74 -2.20 21.74 -1.22
C LYS A 74 -3.59 21.24 -1.58
N PRO A 75 -4.24 20.44 -0.73
CA PRO A 75 -5.59 19.95 -1.00
C PRO A 75 -6.60 21.10 -1.04
N ILE A 76 -7.56 21.00 -1.96
CA ILE A 76 -8.62 22.01 -2.17
C ILE A 76 -9.70 22.00 -1.08
N TRP A 77 -9.72 20.98 -0.23
CA TRP A 77 -10.80 20.72 0.75
C TRP A 77 -10.48 21.21 2.16
N LYS A 78 -9.82 22.37 2.28
CA LYS A 78 -9.55 22.95 3.61
C LYS A 78 -10.78 23.59 4.23
#